data_AF-A0A3N5ZT08-F1
#
_entry.id   AF-A0A3N5ZT08-F1
#
_cell.length_a   1.000
_cell.length_b   1.000
_cell.length_c   1.000
_cell.angle_alpha   90.00
_cell.angle_beta   90.00
_cell.angle_gamma   90.00
#
_symmetry.space_group_name_H-M   'P 1'
#
loop_
_entity.id
_entity.type
_entity.pdbx_description
1 polymer ?
#
loop_
_entity_poly.entity_id
_entity_poly.type
_entity_poly.pdbx_seq_one_letter_code
_entity_poly.pdbx_strand_id
1 'polypeptide(L)' 'MKYLKSQMNQLVKENKELQKHLKELMVNMDLEKNYALKALYHSEVADGGKYQSAYQELDLPKE' A
#
# COMPACT_ATOMS: atom_id res chain seq x y z
N MET A 1 2.14 12.70 1.69
CA MET A 1 3.31 11.86 1.33
C MET A 1 3.25 11.51 -0.15
N LYS A 2 4.36 11.15 -0.79
CA LYS A 2 4.36 10.73 -2.20
C LYS A 2 4.12 9.23 -2.30
N TYR A 3 3.37 8.81 -3.32
CA TYR A 3 3.25 7.39 -3.64
C TYR A 3 4.56 6.89 -4.24
N LEU A 4 5.21 5.96 -3.54
CA LEU A 4 6.37 5.22 -3.98
C LEU A 4 6.00 3.74 -4.14
N LYS A 5 6.06 3.25 -5.38
CA LYS A 5 5.72 1.87 -5.72
C LYS A 5 6.60 0.85 -4.98
N SER A 6 7.89 1.15 -4.76
CA SER A 6 8.80 0.25 -4.04
C SER A 6 8.34 0.05 -2.59
N GLN A 7 8.11 1.14 -1.87
CA GLN A 7 7.59 1.12 -0.50
C GLN A 7 6.22 0.43 -0.41
N MET A 8 5.32 0.69 -1.37
CA MET A 8 3.98 0.09 -1.30
C MET A 8 4.03 -1.42 -1.53
N ASN A 9 4.90 -1.90 -2.42
CA ASN A 9 5.14 -3.34 -2.55
C ASN A 9 5.75 -3.94 -1.28
N GLN A 10 6.67 -3.23 -0.62
CA GLN A 10 7.29 -3.70 0.61
C GLN A 10 6.28 -3.74 1.77
N LEU A 11 5.51 -2.67 1.96
CA LEU A 11 4.46 -2.60 2.98
C LEU A 11 3.43 -3.71 2.80
N VAL A 12 2.97 -3.95 1.58
CA VAL A 12 2.05 -5.05 1.26
C VAL A 12 2.72 -6.40 1.49
N LYS A 13 4.01 -6.54 1.19
CA LYS A 13 4.75 -7.79 1.45
C LYS A 13 4.83 -8.11 2.94
N GLU A 14 5.04 -7.09 3.79
CA GLU A 14 5.20 -7.24 5.24
C GLU A 14 3.85 -7.39 5.97
N ASN A 15 2.73 -6.96 5.36
CA ASN A 15 1.40 -7.00 5.98
C ASN A 15 0.45 -7.93 5.23
N LYS A 16 0.14 -9.09 5.82
CA LYS A 16 -0.81 -10.07 5.24
C LYS A 16 -2.21 -9.50 5.01
N GLU A 17 -2.68 -8.58 5.87
CA GLU A 17 -3.96 -7.89 5.69
C GLU A 17 -3.97 -7.07 4.38
N LEU A 18 -2.92 -6.29 4.13
CA LEU A 18 -2.78 -5.50 2.90
C LEU A 18 -2.67 -6.38 1.65
N GLN A 19 -2.06 -7.58 1.75
CA GLN A 19 -2.07 -8.54 0.63
C GLN A 19 -3.47 -9.01 0.30
N LYS A 20 -4.29 -9.24 1.32
CA LYS A 20 -5.68 -9.65 1.15
C LYS A 20 -6.48 -8.50 0.52
N HIS A 21 -6.41 -7.30 1.06
CA HIS A 21 -7.07 -6.12 0.51
C HIS A 21 -6.64 -5.82 -0.93
N LEU A 22 -5.35 -5.97 -1.25
CA LEU A 22 -4.87 -5.79 -2.63
C LEU A 22 -5.53 -6.79 -3.58
N LYS A 23 -5.60 -8.08 -3.20
CA LYS A 23 -6.26 -9.11 -4.02
C LYS A 23 -7.76 -8.83 -4.15
N GLU A 24 -8.42 -8.44 -3.07
CA GLU A 24 -9.84 -8.09 -3.09
C GLU A 24 -10.10 -6.89 -4.00
N LEU A 25 -9.27 -5.83 -3.95
CA LEU A 25 -9.37 -4.70 -4.88
C LEU A 25 -9.16 -5.12 -6.34
N MET A 26 -8.18 -5.98 -6.61
CA MET A 26 -7.92 -6.48 -7.96
C MET A 26 -9.10 -7.29 -8.50
N VAL A 27 -9.70 -8.17 -7.68
CA VAL A 27 -10.83 -9.03 -8.11
C VAL A 27 -12.15 -8.26 -8.17
N ASN A 28 -12.46 -7.46 -7.15
CA ASN A 28 -13.75 -6.78 -7.04
C ASN A 28 -13.89 -5.64 -8.04
N MET A 29 -12.79 -4.97 -8.39
CA MET A 29 -12.79 -3.83 -9.30
C MET A 29 -12.18 -4.15 -10.67
N ASP A 30 -11.81 -5.42 -10.93
CA ASP A 30 -11.08 -5.87 -12.13
C ASP A 30 -9.85 -4.98 -12.43
N LEU A 31 -9.15 -4.57 -11.37
CA LEU A 31 -8.04 -3.61 -11.47
C LEU A 31 -6.72 -4.33 -11.72
N GLU A 32 -5.94 -3.81 -12.66
CA GLU A 32 -4.54 -4.20 -12.78
C GLU A 32 -3.78 -3.86 -11.49
N LYS A 33 -2.80 -4.70 -11.15
CA LYS A 33 -2.00 -4.60 -9.91
C LYS A 33 -1.45 -3.20 -9.64
N ASN A 34 -1.03 -2.47 -10.69
CA ASN A 34 -0.50 -1.11 -10.55
C ASN A 34 -1.57 -0.11 -10.08
N TYR A 35 -2.80 -0.22 -10.58
CA TYR A 35 -3.92 0.64 -10.17
C TYR A 35 -4.45 0.22 -8.81
N ALA A 36 -4.55 -1.09 -8.54
CA ALA A 36 -4.96 -1.60 -7.23
C ALA A 36 -3.99 -1.16 -6.11
N LEU A 37 -2.68 -1.14 -6.36
CA LEU A 37 -1.70 -0.62 -5.39
C LEU A 37 -1.89 0.87 -5.10
N LYS A 38 -2.23 1.68 -6.12
CA LYS A 38 -2.53 3.10 -5.93
C LYS A 38 -3.83 3.29 -5.14
N ALA A 39 -4.89 2.55 -5.50
CA ALA A 39 -6.16 2.59 -4.78
C ALA A 39 -5.96 2.19 -3.31
N LEU A 40 -5.22 1.11 -3.06
CA LEU A 40 -4.87 0.66 -1.71
C LEU A 40 -4.09 1.72 -0.94
N TYR A 41 -3.12 2.38 -1.57
CA TYR A 41 -2.39 3.49 -0.95
C TYR A 41 -3.33 4.64 -0.56
N HIS A 42 -4.22 5.05 -1.45
CA HIS A 42 -5.17 6.13 -1.16
C HIS A 42 -6.20 5.75 -0.08
N SER A 43 -6.55 4.47 0.05
CA SER A 43 -7.48 3.97 1.08
C SER A 43 -6.82 3.79 2.45
N GLU A 44 -5.65 3.16 2.47
CA GLU A 44 -5.08 2.59 3.71
C GLU A 44 -3.88 3.38 4.25
N VAL A 45 -3.29 4.26 3.44
CA VAL A 45 -2.01 4.95 3.74
C VAL A 45 -2.14 6.46 3.64
N ALA A 46 -2.83 6.99 2.62
CA ALA A 46 -3.04 8.42 2.47
C ALA A 46 -4.04 8.95 3.52
N ASP A 47 -4.01 10.27 3.74
CA ASP A 47 -5.00 11.00 4.56
C ASP A 47 -5.19 10.48 6.01
N GLY A 48 -4.12 9.99 6.65
CA GLY A 48 -4.20 9.45 8.01
C GLY A 48 -4.63 7.98 8.07
N GLY A 49 -4.51 7.24 6.97
CA GLY A 49 -4.84 5.82 6.90
C GLY A 49 -4.08 4.96 7.91
N LYS A 50 -4.64 3.78 8.24
CA LYS A 50 -4.14 2.84 9.26
C LYS A 50 -2.65 2.50 9.11
N TYR A 51 -2.16 2.43 7.88
CA TYR A 51 -0.77 2.06 7.58
C TYR A 51 0.08 3.27 7.17
N GLN A 52 -0.39 4.50 7.40
CA GLN A 52 0.37 5.72 7.12
C GLN A 52 1.74 5.68 7.81
N SER A 53 1.79 5.46 9.13
CA SER A 53 3.02 5.42 9.92
C SER A 53 4.00 4.36 9.40
N ALA A 54 3.53 3.13 9.22
CA ALA A 54 4.34 2.03 8.70
C ALA A 54 4.89 2.34 7.30
N TYR A 55 4.12 3.06 6.46
CA TYR A 55 4.60 3.51 5.16
C TYR A 55 5.68 4.61 5.27
N GLN A 56 5.58 5.53 6.22
CA GLN A 56 6.63 6.55 6.45
C GLN A 56 7.91 5.93 7.00
N GLU A 57 7.81 4.92 7.84
CA GLU A 57 8.99 4.23 8.38
C GLU A 57 9.80 3.54 7.27
N LEU A 58 9.15 3.12 6.18
CA LEU A 58 9.83 2.58 5.00
C LEU A 58 10.54 3.64 4.14
N ASP A 59 10.29 4.93 4.38
CA ASP A 59 10.97 6.06 3.73
C ASP A 59 12.26 6.45 4.43
N LEU A 60 12.39 6.11 5.70
CA LEU A 60 13.59 6.42 6.47
C LEU A 60 14.74 5.54 5.97
N PRO A 61 15.91 6.12 5.63
CA PRO A 61 17.10 5.35 5.34
C PRO A 61 17.42 4.50 6.58
N LYS A 62 17.50 3.18 6.42
CA LYS A 62 18.03 2.30 7.46
C LYS A 62 19.51 2.64 7.61
N GLU A 63 19.88 3.27 8.72
CA GLU A 63 21.28 3.51 9.14
C GLU A 63 22.08 2.21 9.23
#